data_AF-A0A0R2M1K1-F1
#
_entry.id   AF-A0A0R2M1K1-F1
#
_cell.length_a   1.000
_cell.length_b   1.000
_cell.length_c   1.000
_cell.angle_alpha   90.00
_cell.angle_beta   90.00
_cell.angle_gamma   90.00
#
_symmetry.space_group_name_H-M   'P 1'
#
loop_
_entity.id
_entity.type
_entity.pdbx_description
1 polymer ?
#
loop_
_entity_poly.entity_id
_entity_poly.type
_entity_poly.pdbx_seq_one_letter_code
_entity_poly.pdbx_strand_id
1 'polypeptide(L)'
;MTPNETYDALERWYLLPTTEFTWRPFTDTAVYVKTVQQRLVYRLDLENMAVIIFKADPSTELSEHFLPLKTIPLTAEQINDLKHHNNPPVMQ
;
A
#
# COMPACT_ATOMS: atom_id res chain seq x y z
N MET A 1 5.44 -3.46 -10.70
CA MET A 1 4.39 -2.57 -10.17
C MET A 1 4.95 -1.18 -9.96
N THR A 2 4.13 -0.16 -10.25
CA THR A 2 4.40 1.25 -9.95
C THR A 2 3.69 1.67 -8.66
N PRO A 3 4.07 2.83 -8.07
CA PRO A 3 3.37 3.36 -6.90
C PRO A 3 1.88 3.64 -7.15
N ASN A 4 1.50 4.03 -8.36
CA ASN A 4 0.11 4.27 -8.73
C ASN A 4 -0.68 2.95 -8.81
N GLU A 5 -0.12 1.92 -9.46
CA GLU A 5 -0.73 0.58 -9.49
C GLU A 5 -0.88 0.01 -8.07
N THR A 6 0.07 0.32 -7.18
CA THR A 6 -0.01 -0.04 -5.75
C THR A 6 -1.18 0.67 -5.08
N TYR A 7 -1.32 1.98 -5.29
CA TYR A 7 -2.44 2.74 -4.77
C TYR A 7 -3.78 2.17 -5.25
N ASP A 8 -3.93 1.98 -6.56
CA ASP A 8 -5.17 1.51 -7.19
C ASP A 8 -5.59 0.12 -6.66
N ALA A 9 -4.63 -0.77 -6.46
CA ALA A 9 -4.89 -2.08 -5.85
C ALA A 9 -5.37 -1.95 -4.40
N LEU A 10 -4.68 -1.15 -3.57
CA LEU A 10 -5.04 -0.94 -2.17
C LEU A 10 -6.41 -0.27 -2.00
N GLU A 11 -6.75 0.67 -2.89
CA GLU A 11 -8.06 1.33 -2.92
C GLU A 11 -9.17 0.35 -3.31
N ARG A 12 -8.98 -0.41 -4.41
CA ARG A 12 -9.94 -1.42 -4.88
C ARG A 12 -10.21 -2.49 -3.84
N TRP A 13 -9.20 -2.88 -3.07
CA TRP A 13 -9.31 -3.88 -2.00
C TRP A 13 -9.82 -3.30 -0.67
N TYR A 14 -10.17 -2.01 -0.63
CA TYR A 14 -10.65 -1.31 0.55
C TYR A 14 -9.68 -1.41 1.75
N LEU A 15 -8.37 -1.39 1.49
CA LEU A 15 -7.33 -1.49 2.53
C LEU A 15 -6.85 -0.11 3.02
N LEU A 16 -7.10 0.95 2.25
CA LEU A 16 -6.80 2.33 2.64
C LEU A 16 -7.72 2.82 3.77
N PRO A 17 -7.34 3.90 4.49
CA PRO A 17 -8.20 4.47 5.52
C PRO A 17 -9.58 4.87 4.97
N THR A 18 -10.62 4.67 5.77
CA THR A 18 -12.00 5.07 5.42
C THR A 18 -12.29 6.55 5.67
N THR A 19 -11.37 7.26 6.34
CA THR A 19 -11.45 8.70 6.61
C THR A 19 -10.71 9.50 5.54
N GLU A 20 -10.90 10.81 5.51
CA GLU A 20 -10.18 11.68 4.57
C GLU A 20 -8.65 11.56 4.75
N PHE A 21 -7.94 11.37 3.63
CA PHE A 21 -6.49 11.26 3.59
C PHE A 21 -5.91 11.89 2.33
N THR A 22 -4.62 12.17 2.39
CA THR A 22 -3.79 12.44 1.21
C THR A 22 -2.77 11.32 1.06
N TRP A 23 -2.34 11.06 -0.16
CA TRP A 23 -1.33 10.04 -0.43
C TRP A 23 -0.25 10.54 -1.38
N ARG A 24 0.90 9.87 -1.35
CA ARG A 24 1.99 10.06 -2.32
C ARG A 24 2.80 8.77 -2.48
N PRO A 25 3.50 8.59 -3.61
CA PRO A 25 4.49 7.51 -3.76
C PRO A 25 5.50 7.49 -2.61
N PHE A 26 5.89 6.28 -2.18
CA PHE A 26 6.96 6.09 -1.19
C PHE A 26 8.09 5.23 -1.75
N THR A 27 7.75 4.04 -2.26
CA THR A 27 8.62 3.17 -3.08
C THR A 27 7.78 2.54 -4.19
N ASP A 28 8.38 1.75 -5.08
CA ASP A 28 7.66 1.12 -6.20
C ASP A 28 6.41 0.33 -5.79
N THR A 29 6.49 -0.37 -4.65
CA THR A 29 5.37 -1.13 -4.07
C THR A 29 4.86 -0.56 -2.76
N ALA A 30 5.10 0.72 -2.47
CA ALA A 30 4.57 1.34 -1.26
C ALA A 30 4.09 2.77 -1.45
N VAL A 31 3.01 3.09 -0.75
CA VAL A 31 2.41 4.44 -0.72
C VAL A 31 2.41 4.98 0.69
N TYR A 32 2.73 6.27 0.81
CA TYR A 32 2.58 7.01 2.05
C TYR A 32 1.19 7.62 2.10
N VAL A 33 0.49 7.44 3.21
CA VAL A 33 -0.87 7.92 3.46
C VAL A 33 -0.87 8.78 4.72
N LYS A 34 -1.40 10.00 4.62
CA LYS A 34 -1.55 10.93 5.75
C LYS A 34 -3.02 11.24 5.96
N THR A 35 -3.52 10.85 7.12
CA THR A 35 -4.81 11.32 7.65
C THR A 35 -4.57 12.48 8.62
N VAL A 36 -5.64 13.06 9.16
CA VAL A 36 -5.57 14.06 10.25
C VAL A 36 -4.84 13.51 11.48
N GLN A 37 -5.00 12.21 11.77
CA GLN A 37 -4.52 11.60 13.02
C GLN A 37 -3.22 10.82 12.87
N GLN A 38 -2.92 10.34 11.66
CA GLN A 38 -1.90 9.32 11.45
C GLN A 38 -1.14 9.52 10.13
N ARG A 39 0.10 9.05 10.14
CA ARG A 39 0.97 8.95 8.97
C ARG A 39 1.33 7.48 8.83
N LEU A 40 0.98 6.88 7.70
CA LEU A 40 1.07 5.44 7.46
C LEU A 40 1.85 5.19 6.15
N VAL A 41 2.53 4.06 6.08
CA VAL A 41 3.06 3.52 4.83
C VAL A 41 2.41 2.17 4.60
N TYR A 42 1.75 2.02 3.45
CA TYR A 42 1.19 0.76 3.00
C TYR A 42 2.15 0.18 1.98
N ARG A 43 2.79 -0.94 2.31
CA ARG A 43 3.71 -1.67 1.43
C ARG A 43 3.05 -2.96 0.99
N LEU A 44 2.95 -3.17 -0.31
CA LEU A 44 2.62 -4.46 -0.90
C LEU A 44 3.89 -5.32 -0.94
N ASP A 45 3.92 -6.35 -0.10
CA ASP A 45 4.94 -7.39 -0.08
C ASP A 45 4.52 -8.51 -1.05
N LEU A 46 5.13 -8.47 -2.24
CA LEU A 46 4.85 -9.42 -3.32
C LEU A 46 5.48 -10.80 -3.07
N GLU A 47 6.49 -10.89 -2.20
CA GLU A 47 7.12 -12.18 -1.87
C GLU A 47 6.24 -12.96 -0.89
N ASN A 48 5.75 -12.28 0.14
CA ASN A 48 4.89 -12.88 1.17
C ASN A 48 3.39 -12.78 0.86
N MET A 49 3.02 -12.19 -0.27
CA MET A 49 1.64 -11.94 -0.68
C MET A 49 0.81 -11.29 0.44
N ALA A 50 1.30 -10.16 0.96
CA ALA A 50 0.68 -9.44 2.06
C ALA A 50 0.82 -7.92 1.90
N VAL A 51 -0.06 -7.17 2.55
CA VAL A 51 0.10 -5.73 2.76
C VAL A 51 0.63 -5.49 4.16
N ILE A 52 1.78 -4.85 4.27
CA ILE A 52 2.37 -4.44 5.55
C ILE A 52 2.14 -2.95 5.73
N ILE A 53 1.44 -2.61 6.80
CA ILE A 53 1.15 -1.24 7.18
C ILE A 53 2.14 -0.85 8.27
N PHE A 54 2.86 0.23 8.04
CA PHE A 54 3.73 0.85 9.03
C PHE A 54 3.16 2.19 9.48
N LYS A 55 3.43 2.58 10.71
CA LYS A 55 3.02 3.87 11.28
C LYS A 55 4.24 4.70 11.64
N ALA A 56 4.22 5.98 11.28
CA ALA A 56 5.28 6.90 11.67
C ALA A 56 5.29 7.08 13.19
N ASP A 57 6.49 7.11 13.77
CA ASP A 57 6.66 7.51 15.15
C ASP A 57 6.22 8.98 15.34
N PRO A 58 5.28 9.29 16.25
CA PRO A 58 4.85 10.67 16.51
C PRO A 58 5.96 11.56 17.10
N SER A 59 7.05 10.97 17.61
CA SER A 59 8.13 11.69 18.28
C SER A 59 9.26 12.14 17.34
N THR A 60 9.24 11.75 16.05
CA THR A 60 10.27 12.14 15.09
C THR A 60 9.65 12.63 13.77
N GLU A 61 10.16 13.74 13.22
CA GLU A 61 9.75 14.25 11.90
C GLU A 61 10.45 13.53 10.74
N LEU A 62 11.40 12.64 11.05
CA LEU A 62 12.17 11.91 10.06
C LEU A 62 11.47 10.61 9.69
N SER A 63 11.27 10.44 8.39
CA SER A 63 10.63 9.29 7.72
C SER A 63 11.30 7.93 8.00
N GLU A 64 12.34 7.86 8.82
CA GLU A 64 13.19 6.68 9.02
C GLU A 64 12.72 5.79 10.18
N HIS A 65 11.72 6.22 10.96
CA HIS A 65 11.15 5.45 12.07
C HIS A 65 9.67 5.08 11.84
N PHE A 66 9.43 4.35 10.74
CA PHE A 66 8.15 3.66 10.54
C PHE A 66 8.20 2.30 11.23
N LEU A 67 7.34 2.09 12.21
CA LEU A 67 7.22 0.81 12.90
C LEU A 67 6.10 -0.04 12.29
N PRO A 68 6.27 -1.37 12.18
CA PRO A 68 5.20 -2.25 11.75
C PRO A 68 3.96 -2.08 12.64
N LEU A 69 2.83 -1.75 12.03
CA LEU A 69 1.54 -1.61 12.69
C LEU A 69 0.69 -2.86 12.50
N LYS A 70 0.60 -3.35 11.26
CA LYS A 70 -0.27 -4.48 10.89
C LYS A 70 0.23 -5.15 9.62
N THR A 71 0.08 -6.48 9.55
CA THR A 71 0.23 -7.24 8.31
C THR A 71 -1.12 -7.84 7.94
N ILE A 72 -1.51 -7.70 6.68
CA ILE A 72 -2.76 -8.20 6.13
C ILE A 72 -2.39 -9.19 5.02
N PRO A 73 -2.58 -10.50 5.21
CA PRO A 73 -2.39 -11.47 4.14
C PRO A 73 -3.37 -11.20 3.01
N LEU A 74 -2.92 -11.30 1.76
CA LEU A 74 -3.81 -11.18 0.61
C LEU A 74 -4.68 -12.43 0.48
N THR A 75 -5.92 -12.24 0.03
CA THR A 75 -6.80 -13.35 -0.35
C THR A 75 -6.39 -13.92 -1.70
N ALA A 76 -6.88 -15.12 -2.03
CA ALA A 76 -6.64 -15.73 -3.34
C ALA A 76 -7.14 -14.84 -4.50
N GLU A 77 -8.25 -14.12 -4.30
CA GLU A 77 -8.79 -13.19 -5.29
C GLU A 77 -7.86 -12.00 -5.52
N GLN A 78 -7.32 -11.41 -4.45
CA GLN A 78 -6.38 -10.29 -4.51
C GLN A 78 -5.05 -10.71 -5.16
N ILE A 79 -4.55 -11.91 -4.84
CA ILE A 79 -3.37 -12.48 -5.48
C ILE A 79 -3.61 -12.69 -6.98
N ASN A 80 -4.80 -13.15 -7.36
CA ASN A 80 -5.15 -13.30 -8.77
C ASN A 80 -5.26 -11.93 -9.46
N ASP A 81 -5.86 -10.91 -8.84
CA ASP A 81 -5.89 -9.54 -9.37
C ASP A 81 -4.48 -9.04 -9.71
N LEU A 82 -3.51 -9.20 -8.80
CA LEU A 82 -2.11 -8.82 -9.03
C LEU A 82 -1.45 -9.50 -10.23
N LYS A 83 -1.81 -10.74 -10.54
CA LYS A 83 -1.27 -11.46 -11.70
C LYS A 83 -1.79 -10.88 -13.02
N HIS A 84 -3.00 -10.34 -13.04
CA HIS A 84 -3.60 -9.76 -14.24
C HIS A 84 -3.10 -8.33 -14.53
N HIS A 85 -2.68 -7.59 -13.49
CA HIS A 85 -2.06 -6.25 -13.65
C HIS A 85 -0.63 -6.29 -14.20
N ASN A 86 0.06 -7.44 -14.16
CA ASN A 86 1.39 -7.60 -14.74
C ASN A 86 1.37 -8.05 -16.22
N ASN A 87 0.19 -8.28 -16.81
CA ASN A 87 0.10 -8.54 -18.24
C ASN A 87 -0.04 -7.19 -18.98
N PRO A 88 0.86 -6.88 -19.95
CA PRO A 88 0.62 -5.74 -20.81
C PRO A 88 -0.74 -5.92 -21.52
N PRO A 89 -1.46 -4.83 -21.80
CA PRO A 89 -2.73 -4.93 -22.50
C PRO A 89 -2.49 -5.68 -23.82
N VAL A 90 -3.26 -6.74 -24.06
CA VAL A 90 -3.34 -7.36 -25.38
C VAL A 90 -3.98 -6.31 -26.28
N MET A 91 -3.17 -5.58 -27.04
CA MET A 91 -3.68 -4.73 -28.11
C MET A 91 -4.39 -5.66 -29.10
N GLN A 92 -5.72 -5.53 -29.18
CA GLN A 92 -6.52 -6.09 -30.27
C GLN A 92 -6.49 -5.16 -31.48
#